data_AF-A0A0P1AZJ9-F1
#
_entry.id   AF-A0A0P1AZJ9-F1
#
_cell.length_a   1.000
_cell.length_b   1.000
_cell.length_c   1.000
_cell.angle_alpha   90.00
_cell.angle_beta   90.00
_cell.angle_gamma   90.00
#
_symmetry.space_group_name_H-M   'P 1'
#
loop_
_entity.id
_entity.type
_entity.pdbx_description
1 polymer ?
#
loop_
_entity_poly.entity_id
_entity_poly.type
_entity_poly.pdbx_seq_one_letter_code
_entity_poly.pdbx_strand_id
1 'polypeptide(L)'
;MSNGRLPSSSKLPLPPATIPVDPENIVEVFVADYNGLALPVYVPVGTNLVDLLDAAFERPTFGKGSFLGFEDVNLRLDDPVTAADATRWTADEPLRLKFKVRTSIY
;
A
#
# COMPACT_ATOMS: atom_id res chain seq x y z
N MET A 1 40.06 -26.92 -28.36
CA MET A 1 40.46 -25.52 -28.13
C MET A 1 39.27 -24.64 -28.48
N SER A 2 38.90 -23.77 -27.55
CA SER A 2 37.67 -22.98 -27.49
C SER A 2 37.73 -21.69 -28.31
N ASN A 3 36.53 -21.15 -28.63
CA ASN A 3 36.12 -19.72 -28.67
C ASN A 3 35.64 -19.14 -30.02
N GLY A 4 34.46 -18.49 -29.97
CA GLY A 4 33.96 -17.52 -30.96
C GLY A 4 32.42 -17.44 -31.04
N ARG A 5 31.71 -16.98 -30.00
CA ARG A 5 31.23 -15.58 -29.79
C ARG A 5 29.96 -15.21 -30.61
N LEU A 6 28.83 -15.14 -29.90
CA LEU A 6 27.56 -14.47 -30.26
C LEU A 6 27.78 -12.96 -30.53
N PRO A 7 26.80 -12.27 -31.16
CA PRO A 7 25.87 -11.55 -30.29
C PRO A 7 24.41 -11.77 -30.64
N SER A 8 23.68 -12.08 -29.58
CA SER A 8 22.23 -11.93 -29.45
C SER A 8 21.86 -10.45 -29.53
N SER A 9 20.81 -10.11 -30.27
CA SER A 9 20.15 -8.81 -30.14
C SER A 9 18.67 -8.94 -30.46
N SER A 10 17.94 -9.67 -29.61
CA SER A 10 16.50 -9.51 -29.51
C SER A 10 16.21 -8.49 -28.41
N LYS A 11 16.09 -7.23 -28.80
CA LYS A 11 15.63 -6.13 -27.98
C LYS A 11 14.11 -6.28 -27.79
N LEU A 12 13.71 -7.07 -26.80
CA LEU A 12 12.34 -7.10 -26.31
C LEU A 12 12.15 -5.97 -25.27
N PRO A 13 11.00 -5.29 -25.22
CA PRO A 13 10.67 -4.41 -24.11
C PRO A 13 10.61 -5.26 -22.83
N LEU A 14 11.35 -4.85 -21.80
CA LEU A 14 11.18 -5.42 -20.47
C LEU A 14 9.72 -5.12 -20.05
N PRO A 15 8.91 -6.12 -19.64
CA PRO A 15 7.68 -5.84 -18.92
C PRO A 15 8.04 -5.01 -17.66
N PRO A 16 7.11 -4.20 -17.11
CA PRO A 16 7.36 -3.54 -15.84
C PRO A 16 7.82 -4.61 -14.85
N ALA A 17 8.97 -4.37 -14.21
CA ALA A 17 9.54 -5.33 -13.28
C ALA A 17 8.50 -5.62 -12.20
N THR A 18 7.82 -6.76 -12.32
CA THR A 18 7.12 -7.37 -11.20
C THR A 18 8.21 -7.66 -10.19
N ILE A 19 8.38 -6.76 -9.23
CA ILE A 19 9.26 -6.98 -8.09
C ILE A 19 8.77 -8.30 -7.49
N PRO A 20 9.64 -9.34 -7.39
CA PRO A 20 9.23 -10.56 -6.73
C PRO A 20 8.83 -10.18 -5.31
N VAL A 21 7.55 -10.37 -5.01
CA VAL A 21 7.02 -10.20 -3.65
C VAL A 21 7.57 -11.38 -2.86
N ASP A 22 8.70 -11.18 -2.18
CA ASP A 22 9.22 -12.16 -1.24
C ASP A 22 8.16 -12.37 -0.13
N PRO A 23 7.59 -13.58 -0.01
CA PRO A 23 6.51 -13.85 0.95
C PRO A 23 6.98 -13.72 2.41
N GLU A 24 8.29 -13.72 2.65
CA GLU A 24 8.89 -13.48 3.97
C GLU A 24 8.82 -12.00 4.40
N ASN A 25 8.37 -11.10 3.53
CA ASN A 25 8.37 -9.66 3.77
C ASN A 25 6.95 -9.06 3.77
N ILE A 26 5.90 -9.88 3.94
CA ILE A 26 4.52 -9.39 4.06
C ILE A 26 4.26 -8.99 5.51
N VAL A 27 3.73 -7.77 5.69
CA VAL A 27 3.34 -7.23 7.00
C VAL A 27 1.84 -6.99 7.08
N GLU A 28 1.31 -7.16 8.29
CA GLU A 28 -0.06 -6.79 8.62
C GLU A 28 -0.09 -5.34 9.11
N VAL A 29 -0.94 -4.53 8.49
CA VAL A 29 -1.15 -3.12 8.84
C VAL A 29 -2.64 -2.88 9.05
N PHE A 30 -3.02 -2.20 10.14
CA PHE A 30 -4.41 -1.83 10.37
C PHE A 30 -4.69 -0.44 9.80
N VAL A 31 -5.72 -0.33 8.96
CA VAL A 31 -6.16 0.95 8.38
C VAL A 31 -7.57 1.25 8.88
N ALA A 32 -7.78 2.49 9.36
CA ALA A 32 -9.10 2.95 9.78
C ALA A 32 -9.93 3.36 8.57
N ASP A 33 -11.12 2.77 8.44
CA ASP A 33 -12.09 3.15 7.41
C ASP A 33 -12.84 4.45 7.76
N TYR A 34 -13.77 4.85 6.89
CA TYR A 34 -14.60 6.05 7.11
C TYR A 34 -15.43 5.99 8.41
N ASN A 35 -15.79 4.79 8.87
CA ASN A 35 -16.58 4.59 10.09
C ASN A 35 -15.68 4.52 11.34
N GLY A 36 -14.36 4.63 11.19
CA GLY A 36 -13.38 4.50 12.26
C GLY A 36 -13.06 3.04 12.63
N LEU A 37 -13.45 2.06 11.81
CA LEU A 37 -13.13 0.65 12.04
C LEU A 37 -11.71 0.35 11.55
N ALA A 38 -10.89 -0.21 12.43
CA ALA A 38 -9.56 -0.70 12.10
C ALA A 38 -9.67 -2.05 11.36
N LEU A 39 -9.20 -2.09 10.12
CA LEU A 39 -9.23 -3.29 9.29
C LEU A 39 -7.81 -3.72 8.92
N PRO A 40 -7.44 -5.01 9.10
CA PRO A 40 -6.09 -5.50 8.80
C PRO A 40 -5.90 -5.66 7.29
N VAL A 41 -4.82 -5.12 6.75
CA VAL A 41 -4.43 -5.23 5.34
C VAL A 41 -3.03 -5.83 5.30
N TYR A 42 -2.85 -6.85 4.46
CA TYR A 42 -1.58 -7.55 4.31
C TYR A 42 -0.89 -7.04 3.05
N VAL A 43 0.27 -6.42 3.22
CA VAL A 43 1.06 -5.89 2.09
C VAL A 43 2.54 -6.22 2.25
N PRO A 44 3.28 -6.37 1.15
CA PRO A 44 4.74 -6.46 1.21
C PRO A 44 5.37 -5.19 1.81
N VAL A 45 6.43 -5.32 2.60
CA VAL A 45 7.28 -4.20 3.01
C VAL A 45 7.84 -3.53 1.76
N GLY A 46 7.83 -2.20 1.75
CA GLY A 46 8.19 -1.38 0.59
C GLY A 46 7.02 -1.06 -0.34
N THR A 47 5.83 -1.64 -0.12
CA THR A 47 4.61 -1.23 -0.83
C THR A 47 4.28 0.22 -0.49
N ASN A 48 3.90 1.03 -1.48
CA ASN A 48 3.57 2.42 -1.21
C ASN A 48 2.24 2.53 -0.46
N LEU A 49 2.06 3.63 0.29
CA LEU A 49 0.80 3.88 0.97
C LEU A 49 -0.39 3.99 0.02
N VAL A 50 -0.22 4.47 -1.22
CA VAL A 50 -1.29 4.46 -2.23
C VAL A 50 -1.77 3.04 -2.53
N ASP A 51 -0.83 2.10 -2.73
CA ASP A 51 -1.15 0.71 -3.06
C ASP A 51 -1.79 -0.01 -1.85
N LEU A 52 -1.32 0.30 -0.63
CA LEU A 52 -1.96 -0.15 0.62
C LEU A 52 -3.41 0.33 0.72
N LEU A 53 -3.66 1.61 0.41
CA LEU A 53 -4.99 2.18 0.46
C LEU A 53 -5.89 1.56 -0.61
N ASP A 54 -5.41 1.40 -1.84
CA ASP A 54 -6.16 0.75 -2.91
C ASP A 54 -6.57 -0.68 -2.50
N ALA A 55 -5.64 -1.46 -1.93
CA ALA A 55 -5.94 -2.78 -1.38
C ALA A 55 -6.99 -2.74 -0.26
N ALA A 56 -6.97 -1.70 0.60
CA ALA A 56 -8.00 -1.50 1.61
C ALA A 56 -9.37 -1.17 0.98
N PHE A 57 -9.41 -0.26 0.00
CA PHE A 57 -10.64 0.17 -0.69
C PHE A 57 -11.25 -0.91 -1.58
N GLU A 58 -10.46 -1.87 -2.07
CA GLU A 58 -10.98 -3.03 -2.79
C GLU A 58 -11.78 -3.97 -1.89
N ARG A 59 -11.57 -3.93 -0.57
CA ARG A 59 -12.30 -4.79 0.36
C ARG A 59 -13.74 -4.31 0.54
N PRO A 60 -14.72 -5.23 0.47
CA PRO A 60 -16.14 -4.88 0.60
C PRO A 60 -16.50 -4.40 2.02
N THR A 61 -15.72 -4.78 3.03
CA THR A 61 -15.92 -4.38 4.43
C THR A 61 -15.37 -2.99 4.74
N PHE A 62 -14.61 -2.37 3.84
CA PHE A 62 -13.99 -1.07 4.07
C PHE A 62 -14.97 0.05 3.72
N GLY A 63 -15.40 0.80 4.74
CA GLY A 63 -16.27 1.96 4.57
C GLY A 63 -15.60 3.03 3.70
N LYS A 64 -16.14 3.22 2.49
CA LYS A 64 -15.59 4.17 1.52
C LYS A 64 -16.08 5.58 1.81
N GLY A 65 -15.16 6.46 2.19
CA GLY A 65 -15.35 7.91 2.19
C GLY A 65 -14.59 8.56 1.04
N SER A 66 -14.82 9.86 0.80
CA SER A 66 -13.94 10.64 -0.08
C SER A 66 -12.64 10.95 0.67
N PHE A 67 -11.59 10.18 0.39
CA PHE A 67 -10.27 10.36 0.98
C PHE A 67 -9.73 11.79 0.72
N LEU A 68 -9.15 12.41 1.75
CA LEU A 68 -8.53 13.74 1.70
C LEU A 68 -7.05 13.73 2.08
N GLY A 69 -6.56 12.67 2.72
CA GLY A 69 -5.19 12.58 3.21
C GLY A 69 -5.10 11.76 4.50
N PHE A 70 -3.93 11.74 5.10
CA PHE A 70 -3.69 11.08 6.38
C PHE A 70 -3.96 12.01 7.57
N GLU A 71 -4.28 11.43 8.72
CA GLU A 71 -4.28 12.19 9.97
C GLU A 71 -2.87 12.66 10.34
N ASP A 72 -1.89 11.74 10.26
CA ASP A 72 -0.47 12.05 10.38
C ASP A 72 -0.01 12.82 9.14
N VAL A 73 0.27 14.12 9.32
CA VAL A 73 0.61 15.05 8.24
C VAL A 73 1.99 14.79 7.62
N ASN A 74 2.81 13.94 8.24
CA ASN A 74 4.12 13.58 7.73
C ASN A 74 4.05 12.44 6.69
N LEU A 75 2.90 11.76 6.60
CA LEU A 75 2.72 10.66 5.65
C LEU A 75 2.30 11.18 4.27
N ARG A 76 2.84 10.54 3.25
CA ARG A 76 2.57 10.78 1.83
C ARG A 76 2.17 9.49 1.14
N LEU A 77 1.41 9.62 0.07
CA LEU A 77 0.92 8.46 -0.69
C LEU A 77 2.07 7.65 -1.33
N ASP A 78 3.18 8.31 -1.64
CA ASP A 78 4.40 7.68 -2.16
C ASP A 78 5.34 7.13 -1.08
N ASP A 79 5.02 7.31 0.21
CA ASP A 79 5.84 6.74 1.27
C ASP A 79 5.70 5.21 1.28
N PRO A 80 6.81 4.47 1.43
CA PRO A 80 6.78 3.02 1.52
C PRO A 80 6.34 2.58 2.93
N VAL A 81 5.53 1.53 3.00
CA VAL A 81 5.21 0.82 4.25
C VAL A 81 6.45 0.09 4.72
N THR A 82 6.91 0.40 5.93
CA THR A 82 8.04 -0.30 6.55
C THR A 82 7.56 -1.34 7.56
N ALA A 83 8.45 -2.26 7.94
CA ALA A 83 8.17 -3.20 9.03
C ALA A 83 7.93 -2.48 10.37
N ALA A 84 8.53 -1.30 10.58
CA ALA A 84 8.28 -0.49 11.77
C ALA A 84 6.85 0.07 11.77
N ASP A 85 6.34 0.47 10.61
CA ASP A 85 4.98 0.99 10.50
C ASP A 85 3.93 -0.07 10.83
N ALA A 86 4.17 -1.33 10.45
CA ALA A 86 3.32 -2.45 10.84
C ALA A 86 3.24 -2.65 12.36
N THR A 87 4.32 -2.34 13.10
CA THR A 87 4.29 -2.36 14.57
C THR A 87 3.59 -1.15 15.19
N ARG A 88 3.52 -0.03 14.44
CA ARG A 88 2.88 1.22 14.89
C ARG A 88 1.39 1.23 14.59
N TRP A 89 0.98 0.71 13.43
CA TRP A 89 -0.40 0.72 12.94
C TRP A 89 -1.13 -0.57 13.30
N THR A 90 -1.57 -0.65 14.56
CA THR A 90 -2.23 -1.81 15.15
C THR A 90 -3.75 -1.66 15.18
N ALA A 91 -4.49 -2.67 15.63
CA ALA A 91 -5.95 -2.58 15.76
C ALA A 91 -6.41 -1.44 16.69
N ASP A 92 -5.64 -1.15 17.75
CA ASP A 92 -5.93 -0.08 18.72
C ASP A 92 -5.48 1.29 18.21
N GLU A 93 -4.38 1.33 17.47
CA GLU A 93 -3.81 2.55 16.87
C GLU A 93 -3.65 2.40 15.36
N PRO A 94 -4.74 2.31 14.58
CA PRO A 94 -4.67 2.07 13.15
C PRO A 94 -4.12 3.29 12.40
N LEU A 95 -3.66 3.08 11.16
CA LEU A 95 -3.41 4.16 10.21
C LEU A 95 -4.72 4.93 9.96
N ARG A 96 -4.77 6.17 10.41
CA ARG A 96 -5.97 7.00 10.33
C ARG A 96 -5.99 7.87 9.08
N LEU A 97 -7.13 7.85 8.39
CA LEU A 97 -7.38 8.60 7.18
C LEU A 97 -8.34 9.76 7.46
N LYS A 98 -8.08 10.91 6.84
CA LYS A 98 -9.02 12.02 6.78
C LYS A 98 -9.94 11.82 5.60
N PHE A 99 -11.24 11.91 5.87
CA PHE A 99 -12.28 11.86 4.85
C PHE A 99 -13.03 13.18 4.78
N LYS A 100 -13.56 13.50 3.59
CA LYS A 100 -14.47 14.62 3.42
C LYS A 100 -15.79 14.30 4.11
N VAL A 101 -16.05 14.96 5.23
CA VAL A 101 -17.38 14.95 5.84
C VAL A 101 -18.31 15.68 4.90
N ARG A 102 -19.28 14.98 4.30
CA ARG A 102 -20.40 15.66 3.65
C ARG A 102 -21.25 16.28 4.76
N THR A 103 -21.04 17.55 5.03
CA THR A 103 -21.98 18.34 5.85
C THR A 103 -23.26 18.45 5.03
N SER A 104 -24.23 17.58 5.32
CA SER A 104 -25.58 17.73 4.77
C SER A 104 -26.23 18.87 5.55
N ILE A 105 -26.07 20.09 5.05
CA ILE A 105 -26.89 21.23 5.48
C ILE A 105 -28.30 21.00 4.90
N TYR A 106 -29.22 20.60 5.76
CA TYR A 106 -30.67 20.69 5.55
C TYR A 106 -31.23 21.76 6.47
#